data_AF-A0A519GXD8-F1
#
_entry.id   AF-A0A519GXD8-F1
#
_cell.length_a   1.000
_cell.length_b   1.000
_cell.length_c   1.000
_cell.angle_alpha   90.00
_cell.angle_beta   90.00
_cell.angle_gamma   90.00
#
_symmetry.space_group_name_H-M   'P 1'
#
loop_
_entity.id
_entity.type
_entity.pdbx_description
1 polymer ?
#
loop_
_entity_poly.entity_id
_entity_poly.type
_entity_poly.pdbx_seq_one_letter_code
_entity_poly.pdbx_strand_id
1 'polypeptide(L)'
;MATGAQTVEIDGRRVRLTNLDKVLYPATGTTKGEVIDYYARIAPALLPHVAHRPVTRKRWPEGVDHPPFFAKALEQGAPSWLPRFPIDHSSGTKEYPLVEEPAALVYLAQVASLELHVPQWRFDGDGTRLNPDRLVLDLDPGPGVGLAECAEVARWCRTILADLGMEPLPVTSGSKGIHLYAPLDGRRTSDEISAFAKELARALEADHPDLVVSQMSKAARPGRVFLDWSQNNGSKTTIAPYSLRGRDEPTAAVPRTWAELDDPGLRHLQLGEVLARMGDHDDPPAPLAPDAAPRAHALSTYIAKRDAERTPEPMPAAPPPLDAEPGSRFVIQEHHATRLHYDLRLERDGVLVSWAVPRGIPQTTSTNHLAVMTEPHPLEYLSFHGEIPRGEYGAGSMTIWDTGTFDAEKWRDDEVIFTLHGREGGPVDDLRLALIRTSGDGEKSQWLLHRMKTDASARAGRARGARAAAVASRLDAPPSPGGDDPMLATLATPDLARSTARRWSAGGDAWAEFKWDGVRAIGQWDGHRLHLRARRGTDITSRYPELTDLDAGLGSEPCVVDGEIVALDKDGRPSFSRLQNRMHLTNAGEIARETRRTPVAYFLFDLLSHGGTDAADLPLRDRRALLEEVARD
;
A
#
# COMPACT_ATOMS: atom_id res chain seq x y z
N MET A 1 44.79 -31.57 2.38
CA MET A 1 44.72 -31.29 0.93
C MET A 1 44.10 -29.91 0.76
N ALA A 2 44.60 -29.10 -0.18
CA ALA A 2 44.63 -27.64 -0.16
C ALA A 2 43.44 -26.90 0.53
N THR A 3 43.59 -26.58 1.82
CA THR A 3 42.69 -25.69 2.59
C THR A 3 42.97 -24.23 2.24
N GLY A 4 42.91 -23.90 0.95
CA GLY A 4 43.12 -22.56 0.44
C GLY A 4 41.84 -21.74 0.51
N ALA A 5 41.96 -20.45 0.78
CA ALA A 5 40.88 -19.53 0.46
C ALA A 5 40.67 -19.52 -1.05
N GLN A 6 39.43 -19.66 -1.51
CA GLN A 6 39.07 -19.52 -2.91
C GLN A 6 38.22 -18.26 -3.11
N THR A 7 38.37 -17.59 -4.25
CA THR A 7 37.50 -16.48 -4.62
C THR A 7 36.60 -16.96 -5.73
N VAL A 8 35.29 -16.90 -5.51
CA VAL A 8 34.27 -17.21 -6.49
C VAL A 8 33.64 -15.93 -7.01
N GLU A 9 33.12 -15.97 -8.23
CA GLU A 9 32.32 -14.90 -8.82
C GLU A 9 30.87 -15.37 -8.93
N ILE A 10 29.94 -14.60 -8.37
CA ILE A 10 28.50 -14.88 -8.36
C ILE A 10 27.81 -13.61 -8.81
N ASP A 11 27.14 -13.64 -9.97
CA ASP A 11 26.45 -12.48 -10.56
C ASP A 11 27.31 -11.20 -10.60
N GLY A 12 28.58 -11.34 -10.97
CA GLY A 12 29.54 -10.22 -11.03
C GLY A 12 30.12 -9.78 -9.68
N ARG A 13 29.79 -10.45 -8.57
CA ARG A 13 30.36 -10.19 -7.24
C ARG A 13 31.43 -11.19 -6.90
N ARG A 14 32.57 -10.70 -6.43
CA ARG A 14 33.65 -11.55 -5.90
C ARG A 14 33.44 -11.84 -4.43
N VAL A 15 33.34 -13.12 -4.07
CA VAL A 15 33.18 -13.60 -2.68
C VAL A 15 34.34 -14.52 -2.33
N ARG A 16 35.01 -14.26 -1.20
CA ARG A 16 36.11 -15.10 -0.69
C ARG A 16 35.57 -16.18 0.24
N LEU A 17 35.67 -17.43 -0.17
CA LEU A 17 35.29 -18.61 0.61
C LEU A 17 36.51 -19.25 1.27
N THR A 18 36.34 -19.80 2.47
CA THR A 18 37.41 -20.47 3.24
C THR A 18 36.84 -21.68 3.97
N ASN A 19 37.68 -22.60 4.44
CA ASN A 19 37.27 -23.68 5.37
C ASN A 19 35.99 -24.43 4.92
N LEU A 20 35.87 -24.79 3.64
CA LEU A 20 34.65 -25.40 3.12
C LEU A 20 34.36 -26.75 3.77
N ASP A 21 35.40 -27.53 4.08
CA ASP A 21 35.28 -28.83 4.74
C ASP A 21 34.99 -28.73 6.25
N LYS A 22 34.86 -27.52 6.81
CA LYS A 22 34.54 -27.34 8.24
C LYS A 22 33.13 -27.85 8.51
N VAL A 23 33.01 -28.85 9.38
CA VAL A 23 31.71 -29.35 9.85
C VAL A 23 31.03 -28.28 10.70
N LEU A 24 29.81 -27.90 10.33
CA LEU A 24 28.96 -26.98 11.07
C LEU A 24 27.82 -27.69 11.80
N TYR A 25 27.40 -28.88 11.33
CA TYR A 25 26.42 -29.74 11.99
C TYR A 25 27.04 -31.11 12.27
N PRO A 26 27.57 -31.34 13.48
CA PRO A 26 28.29 -32.59 13.79
C PRO A 26 27.42 -33.85 13.71
N ALA A 27 26.13 -33.78 14.04
CA ALA A 27 25.24 -34.94 14.01
C ALA A 27 25.03 -35.52 12.61
N THR A 28 25.06 -34.67 11.58
CA THR A 28 24.88 -35.07 10.16
C THR A 28 26.17 -35.00 9.35
N GLY A 29 27.27 -34.48 9.92
CA GLY A 29 28.51 -34.22 9.21
C GLY A 29 28.44 -33.04 8.22
N THR A 30 27.35 -32.26 8.22
CA THR A 30 27.15 -31.19 7.24
C THR A 30 28.21 -30.10 7.38
N THR A 31 28.87 -29.82 6.26
CA THR A 31 29.99 -28.91 6.12
C THR A 31 29.55 -27.50 5.77
N LYS A 32 30.46 -26.54 5.94
CA LYS A 32 30.24 -25.16 5.51
C LYS A 32 30.06 -25.05 3.99
N GLY A 33 30.76 -25.89 3.22
CA GLY A 33 30.58 -25.98 1.77
C GLY A 33 29.15 -26.32 1.40
N GLU A 34 28.54 -27.31 2.05
CA GLU A 34 27.14 -27.70 1.82
C GLU A 34 26.14 -26.62 2.26
N VAL A 35 26.43 -25.91 3.36
CA VAL A 35 25.61 -24.75 3.78
C VAL A 35 25.68 -23.62 2.74
N ILE A 36 26.87 -23.36 2.18
CA ILE A 36 27.05 -22.38 1.09
C ILE A 36 26.30 -22.82 -0.16
N ASP A 37 26.40 -24.10 -0.56
CA ASP A 37 25.69 -24.65 -1.72
C ASP A 37 24.17 -24.52 -1.56
N TYR A 38 23.65 -24.87 -0.37
CA TYR A 38 22.24 -24.68 -0.04
C TYR A 38 21.78 -23.25 -0.26
N TYR A 39 22.48 -22.28 0.35
CA TYR A 39 22.10 -20.87 0.24
C TYR A 39 22.25 -20.32 -1.18
N ALA A 40 23.22 -20.80 -1.96
CA ALA A 40 23.37 -20.44 -3.37
C ALA A 40 22.19 -20.95 -4.22
N ARG A 41 21.79 -22.21 -4.02
CA ARG A 41 20.74 -22.86 -4.82
C ARG A 41 19.33 -22.46 -4.42
N ILE A 42 19.09 -22.19 -3.14
CA ILE A 42 17.77 -21.77 -2.63
C ILE A 42 17.52 -20.26 -2.82
N ALA A 43 18.53 -19.50 -3.25
CA ALA A 43 18.45 -18.05 -3.38
C ALA A 43 17.20 -17.55 -4.13
N PRO A 44 16.80 -18.13 -5.29
CA PRO A 44 15.60 -17.66 -5.99
C PRO A 44 14.31 -17.75 -5.16
N ALA A 45 14.19 -18.76 -4.30
CA ALA A 45 13.04 -18.95 -3.42
C ALA A 45 13.15 -18.13 -2.13
N LEU A 46 14.35 -17.97 -1.58
CA LEU A 46 14.58 -17.26 -0.32
C LEU A 46 14.53 -15.74 -0.46
N LEU A 47 15.18 -15.18 -1.48
CA LEU A 47 15.35 -13.73 -1.65
C LEU A 47 14.04 -12.94 -1.58
N PRO A 48 12.92 -13.37 -2.22
CA PRO A 48 11.63 -12.66 -2.11
C PRO A 48 11.14 -12.43 -0.67
N HIS A 49 11.52 -13.30 0.28
CA HIS A 49 11.06 -13.22 1.66
C HIS A 49 11.91 -12.28 2.54
N VAL A 50 13.12 -11.95 2.10
CA VAL A 50 14.09 -11.11 2.84
C VAL A 50 14.41 -9.79 2.12
N ALA A 51 14.04 -9.65 0.85
CA ALA A 51 14.27 -8.44 0.05
C ALA A 51 13.77 -7.18 0.76
N HIS A 52 14.62 -6.14 0.76
CA HIS A 52 14.39 -4.87 1.45
C HIS A 52 14.15 -4.95 2.96
N ARG A 53 14.42 -6.09 3.61
CA ARG A 53 14.30 -6.23 5.06
C ARG A 53 15.69 -6.19 5.71
N PRO A 54 15.86 -5.51 6.85
CA PRO A 54 17.10 -5.60 7.61
C PRO A 54 17.29 -7.03 8.14
N VAL A 55 18.39 -7.66 7.76
CA VAL A 55 18.68 -9.04 8.17
C VAL A 55 19.49 -9.07 9.45
N THR A 56 18.88 -9.59 10.53
CA THR A 56 19.60 -10.02 11.73
C THR A 56 20.13 -11.42 11.50
N ARG A 57 21.43 -11.63 11.68
CA ARG A 57 22.05 -12.95 11.51
C ARG A 57 22.27 -13.60 12.86
N LYS A 58 22.07 -14.91 12.95
CA LYS A 58 22.56 -15.71 14.07
C LYS A 58 23.65 -16.65 13.57
N ARG A 59 24.82 -16.55 14.19
CA ARG A 59 26.07 -17.10 13.65
C ARG A 59 26.63 -18.19 14.55
N TRP A 60 27.13 -19.25 13.92
CA TRP A 60 27.84 -20.37 14.54
C TRP A 60 29.18 -20.58 13.82
N PRO A 61 30.19 -19.72 14.05
CA PRO A 61 31.47 -19.86 13.37
C PRO A 61 32.13 -21.22 13.58
N GLU A 62 31.91 -21.83 14.75
CA GLU A 62 32.46 -23.13 15.16
C GLU A 62 31.48 -24.30 14.99
N GLY A 63 30.29 -24.07 14.43
CA GLY A 63 29.24 -25.10 14.31
C GLY A 63 28.26 -25.12 15.49
N VAL A 64 27.17 -25.87 15.34
CA VAL A 64 25.97 -25.84 16.20
C VAL A 64 26.20 -26.32 17.64
N ASP A 65 27.23 -27.13 17.88
CA ASP A 65 27.63 -27.59 19.22
C ASP A 65 28.32 -26.50 20.06
N HIS A 66 28.63 -25.36 19.45
CA HIS A 66 29.24 -24.21 20.12
C HIS A 66 28.23 -23.05 20.29
N PRO A 67 28.42 -22.18 21.29
CA PRO A 67 27.50 -21.07 21.52
C PRO A 67 27.38 -20.13 20.30
N PRO A 68 26.14 -19.79 19.88
CA PRO A 68 25.93 -18.78 18.85
C PRO A 68 26.03 -17.36 19.37
N PHE A 69 26.05 -16.40 18.43
CA PHE A 69 25.74 -15.01 18.72
C PHE A 69 24.84 -14.39 17.65
N PHE A 70 24.05 -13.40 18.05
CA PHE A 70 23.29 -12.57 17.14
C PHE A 70 24.14 -11.39 16.65
N ALA A 71 24.14 -11.17 15.33
CA ALA A 71 24.76 -10.05 14.67
C ALA A 71 23.69 -9.20 13.99
N LYS A 72 23.48 -8.00 14.53
CA LYS A 72 22.60 -6.97 13.98
C LYS A 72 23.38 -6.05 13.04
N ALA A 73 24.43 -5.42 13.57
CA ALA A 73 25.37 -4.65 12.76
C ALA A 73 26.14 -5.56 11.81
N LEU A 74 26.39 -5.09 10.59
CA LEU A 74 27.29 -5.72 9.63
C LEU A 74 28.73 -5.71 10.17
N GLU A 75 29.44 -6.82 10.01
CA GLU A 75 30.79 -6.99 10.52
C GLU A 75 31.83 -6.12 9.80
N GLN A 76 32.92 -5.82 10.51
CA GLN A 76 34.08 -5.17 9.91
C GLN A 76 34.68 -6.05 8.81
N GLY A 77 34.98 -5.44 7.66
CA GLY A 77 35.48 -6.16 6.48
C GLY A 77 34.41 -6.83 5.63
N ALA A 78 33.12 -6.60 5.92
CA ALA A 78 32.06 -7.00 5.00
C ALA A 78 32.20 -6.33 3.63
N PRO A 79 31.80 -7.02 2.54
CA PRO A 79 31.92 -6.48 1.19
C PRO A 79 31.26 -5.11 1.04
N SER A 80 31.94 -4.19 0.37
CA SER A 80 31.44 -2.83 0.14
C SER A 80 30.19 -2.78 -0.72
N TRP A 81 29.99 -3.80 -1.58
CA TRP A 81 28.82 -3.93 -2.44
C TRP A 81 27.57 -4.43 -1.71
N LEU A 82 27.68 -4.94 -0.48
CA LEU A 82 26.52 -5.41 0.28
C LEU A 82 25.72 -4.20 0.79
N PRO A 83 24.46 -4.00 0.33
CA PRO A 83 23.66 -2.86 0.72
C PRO A 83 23.34 -2.91 2.21
N ARG A 84 23.21 -1.74 2.83
CA ARG A 84 22.98 -1.61 4.26
C ARG A 84 22.22 -0.33 4.59
N PHE A 85 21.40 -0.39 5.63
CA PHE A 85 20.73 0.78 6.19
C PHE A 85 20.95 0.89 7.71
N PRO A 86 21.06 2.12 8.24
CA PRO A 86 21.16 2.35 9.67
C PRO A 86 19.81 2.09 10.35
N ILE A 87 19.85 1.49 11.54
CA ILE A 87 18.73 1.47 12.48
C ILE A 87 19.23 1.96 13.83
N ASP A 88 18.54 2.98 14.35
CA ASP A 88 18.80 3.51 15.68
C ASP A 88 18.30 2.56 16.77
N HIS A 89 19.19 2.28 17.71
CA HIS A 89 18.88 1.56 18.93
C HIS A 89 19.29 2.39 20.14
N SER A 90 18.77 2.03 21.31
CA SER A 90 19.19 2.64 22.58
C SER A 90 20.71 2.52 22.84
N SER A 91 21.36 1.51 22.24
CA SER A 91 22.81 1.31 22.31
C SER A 91 23.59 1.98 21.17
N GLY A 92 22.96 2.86 20.39
CA GLY A 92 23.53 3.47 19.18
C GLY A 92 23.08 2.81 17.87
N THR A 93 23.31 3.52 16.77
CA THR A 93 22.97 3.12 15.40
C THR A 93 23.72 1.87 14.95
N LYS A 94 23.03 0.96 14.27
CA LYS A 94 23.60 -0.27 13.70
C LYS A 94 23.27 -0.35 12.22
N GLU A 95 24.28 -0.61 11.40
CA GLU A 95 24.13 -0.86 9.97
C GLU A 95 23.65 -2.30 9.72
N TYR A 96 22.42 -2.48 9.27
CA TYR A 96 21.90 -3.81 8.94
C TYR A 96 22.13 -4.11 7.46
N PRO A 97 22.58 -5.33 7.10
CA PRO A 97 22.63 -5.73 5.70
C PRO A 97 21.23 -5.94 5.13
N LEU A 98 21.09 -5.62 3.85
CA LEU A 98 19.99 -6.03 3.00
C LEU A 98 20.50 -7.16 2.10
N VAL A 99 19.70 -8.21 1.98
CA VAL A 99 20.07 -9.42 1.23
C VAL A 99 19.19 -9.49 -0.01
N GLU A 100 19.70 -8.95 -1.11
CA GLU A 100 18.93 -8.72 -2.34
C GLU A 100 19.42 -9.54 -3.53
N GLU A 101 20.58 -10.20 -3.40
CA GLU A 101 21.22 -10.97 -4.47
C GLU A 101 21.85 -12.27 -3.94
N PRO A 102 22.02 -13.32 -4.77
CA PRO A 102 22.59 -14.61 -4.35
C PRO A 102 23.99 -14.49 -3.72
N ALA A 103 24.83 -13.58 -4.23
CA ALA A 103 26.15 -13.32 -3.68
C ALA A 103 26.13 -12.89 -2.21
N ALA A 104 25.11 -12.13 -1.80
CA ALA A 104 24.91 -11.73 -0.41
C ALA A 104 24.63 -12.95 0.49
N LEU A 105 23.77 -13.88 0.05
CA LEU A 105 23.48 -15.12 0.79
C LEU A 105 24.72 -15.99 0.93
N VAL A 106 25.49 -16.16 -0.14
CA VAL A 106 26.75 -16.93 -0.11
C VAL A 106 27.76 -16.30 0.83
N TYR A 107 27.88 -14.97 0.84
CA TYR A 107 28.72 -14.27 1.82
C TYR A 107 28.25 -14.53 3.26
N LEU A 108 26.95 -14.42 3.54
CA LEU A 108 26.40 -14.66 4.88
C LEU A 108 26.62 -16.11 5.34
N ALA A 109 26.49 -17.08 4.44
CA ALA A 109 26.81 -18.49 4.69
C ALA A 109 28.30 -18.69 4.98
N GLN A 110 29.18 -18.04 4.23
CA GLN A 110 30.63 -18.08 4.42
C GLN A 110 31.08 -17.60 5.81
N VAL A 111 30.39 -16.60 6.37
CA VAL A 111 30.61 -16.10 7.75
C VAL A 111 29.82 -16.86 8.81
N ALA A 112 29.29 -18.03 8.44
CA ALA A 112 28.53 -18.98 9.26
C ALA A 112 27.24 -18.41 9.86
N SER A 113 26.55 -17.55 9.12
CA SER A 113 25.18 -17.11 9.45
C SER A 113 24.20 -18.21 9.07
N LEU A 114 23.99 -19.16 9.99
CA LEU A 114 23.07 -20.26 9.75
C LEU A 114 21.62 -19.78 9.71
N GLU A 115 21.24 -18.86 10.60
CA GLU A 115 19.88 -18.32 10.66
C GLU A 115 19.84 -16.85 10.22
N LEU A 116 18.85 -16.53 9.39
CA LEU A 116 18.52 -15.20 8.90
C LEU A 116 17.15 -14.81 9.48
N HIS A 117 17.12 -13.71 10.23
CA HIS A 117 15.91 -13.22 10.90
C HIS A 117 15.55 -11.84 10.36
N VAL A 118 14.30 -11.65 9.99
CA VAL A 118 13.78 -10.42 9.38
C VAL A 118 12.53 -9.93 10.10
N PRO A 119 12.27 -8.61 10.15
CA PRO A 119 11.00 -8.09 10.62
C PRO A 119 9.88 -8.30 9.60
N GLN A 120 8.66 -7.89 9.96
CA GLN A 120 7.50 -7.93 9.07
C GLN A 120 7.31 -6.67 8.22
N TRP A 121 8.21 -5.70 8.36
CA TRP A 121 8.26 -4.47 7.55
C TRP A 121 9.48 -4.47 6.62
N ARG A 122 9.54 -3.50 5.69
CA ARG A 122 10.63 -3.30 4.73
C ARG A 122 11.17 -1.86 4.79
N PHE A 123 12.36 -1.65 4.27
CA PHE A 123 12.81 -0.34 3.84
C PHE A 123 12.26 -0.01 2.45
N ASP A 124 12.08 1.28 2.15
CA ASP A 124 12.04 1.77 0.78
C ASP A 124 13.46 1.98 0.22
N GLY A 125 13.56 2.48 -1.01
CA GLY A 125 14.84 2.71 -1.69
C GLY A 125 15.75 3.74 -1.00
N ASP A 126 15.18 4.64 -0.19
CA ASP A 126 15.91 5.68 0.54
C ASP A 126 16.29 5.23 1.97
N GLY A 127 15.89 4.03 2.39
CA GLY A 127 16.15 3.51 3.73
C GLY A 127 15.14 3.94 4.78
N THR A 128 13.98 4.47 4.36
CA THR A 128 12.87 4.76 5.27
C THR A 128 12.16 3.46 5.61
N ARG A 129 11.92 3.24 6.90
CA ARG A 129 11.12 2.10 7.36
C ARG A 129 9.66 2.29 6.96
N LEU A 130 9.13 1.35 6.17
CA LEU A 130 7.72 1.26 5.83
C LEU A 130 6.92 0.54 6.93
N ASN A 131 5.60 0.61 6.80
CA ASN A 131 4.68 -0.23 7.56
C ASN A 131 4.85 -1.72 7.19
N PRO A 132 4.42 -2.65 8.07
CA PRO A 132 4.44 -4.07 7.77
C PRO A 132 3.59 -4.43 6.54
N ASP A 133 4.17 -5.21 5.64
CA ASP A 133 3.54 -5.76 4.44
C ASP A 133 3.07 -7.21 4.63
N ARG A 134 3.28 -7.76 5.82
CA ARG A 134 2.76 -9.06 6.25
C ARG A 134 2.53 -9.08 7.75
N LEU A 135 1.60 -9.93 8.20
CA LEU A 135 1.50 -10.35 9.59
C LEU A 135 2.18 -11.71 9.76
N VAL A 136 2.56 -12.05 10.99
CA VAL A 136 3.02 -13.39 11.35
C VAL A 136 2.34 -13.86 12.64
N LEU A 137 1.90 -15.12 12.67
CA LEU A 137 1.52 -15.82 13.88
C LEU A 137 2.53 -16.96 14.08
N ASP A 138 3.15 -17.03 15.26
CA ASP A 138 4.11 -18.07 15.58
C ASP A 138 3.46 -19.10 16.52
N LEU A 139 3.26 -20.31 16.02
CA LEU A 139 2.56 -21.40 16.68
C LEU A 139 3.59 -22.37 17.26
N ASP A 140 3.89 -22.17 18.54
CA ASP A 140 4.92 -22.88 19.27
C ASP A 140 4.31 -24.00 20.14
N PRO A 141 4.67 -25.28 19.93
CA PRO A 141 4.13 -26.35 20.74
C PRO A 141 4.72 -26.33 22.15
N GLY A 142 3.86 -26.34 23.16
CA GLY A 142 4.23 -26.60 24.55
C GLY A 142 4.61 -28.06 24.80
N PRO A 143 5.12 -28.38 26.01
CA PRO A 143 5.42 -29.77 26.36
C PRO A 143 4.19 -30.67 26.22
N GLY A 144 4.31 -31.77 25.50
CA GLY A 144 3.23 -32.74 25.30
C GLY A 144 2.40 -32.53 24.03
N VAL A 145 2.64 -31.46 23.27
CA VAL A 145 2.08 -31.25 21.93
C VAL A 145 3.21 -31.08 20.92
N GLY A 146 2.91 -31.24 19.63
CA GLY A 146 3.87 -31.19 18.53
C GLY A 146 3.31 -30.49 17.30
N LEU A 147 3.88 -30.83 16.14
CA LEU A 147 3.53 -30.18 14.86
C LEU A 147 2.08 -30.44 14.43
N ALA A 148 1.52 -31.60 14.77
CA ALA A 148 0.14 -31.94 14.42
C ALA A 148 -0.85 -30.97 15.08
N GLU A 149 -0.67 -30.68 16.37
CA GLU A 149 -1.48 -29.71 17.10
C GLU A 149 -1.24 -28.28 16.60
N CYS A 150 0.00 -27.93 16.27
CA CYS A 150 0.29 -26.64 15.62
C CYS A 150 -0.43 -26.52 14.27
N ALA A 151 -0.51 -27.59 13.48
CA ALA A 151 -1.22 -27.59 12.19
C ALA A 151 -2.74 -27.46 12.39
N GLU A 152 -3.29 -28.04 13.45
CA GLU A 152 -4.69 -27.85 13.83
C GLU A 152 -5.01 -26.40 14.17
N VAL A 153 -4.23 -25.80 15.07
CA VAL A 153 -4.38 -24.38 15.41
C VAL A 153 -4.15 -23.49 14.19
N ALA A 154 -3.21 -23.86 13.31
CA ALA A 154 -2.97 -23.14 12.07
C ALA A 154 -4.20 -23.12 11.15
N ARG A 155 -4.98 -24.20 11.08
CA ARG A 155 -6.23 -24.24 10.31
C ARG A 155 -7.28 -23.30 10.87
N TRP A 156 -7.44 -23.20 12.19
CA TRP A 156 -8.36 -22.24 12.79
C TRP A 156 -7.94 -20.79 12.51
N CYS A 157 -6.64 -20.49 12.63
CA CYS A 157 -6.09 -19.19 12.21
C CYS A 157 -6.39 -18.90 10.74
N ARG A 158 -6.23 -19.89 9.85
CA ARG A 158 -6.51 -19.75 8.42
C ARG A 158 -7.95 -19.35 8.16
N THR A 159 -8.92 -20.01 8.79
CA THR A 159 -10.34 -19.70 8.61
C THR A 159 -10.62 -18.23 8.90
N ILE A 160 -10.13 -17.72 10.05
CA ILE A 160 -10.36 -16.34 10.44
C ILE A 160 -9.64 -15.36 9.49
N LEU A 161 -8.39 -15.65 9.11
CA LEU A 161 -7.63 -14.77 8.23
C LEU A 161 -8.19 -14.75 6.80
N ALA A 162 -8.63 -15.89 6.28
CA ALA A 162 -9.25 -16.01 4.95
C ALA A 162 -10.58 -15.25 4.88
N ASP A 163 -11.41 -15.29 5.93
CA ASP A 163 -12.65 -14.51 6.03
C ASP A 163 -12.38 -12.98 6.01
N LEU A 164 -11.19 -12.56 6.43
CA LEU A 164 -10.71 -11.18 6.35
C LEU A 164 -10.00 -10.85 5.03
N GLY A 165 -10.02 -11.76 4.06
CA GLY A 165 -9.37 -11.60 2.75
C GLY A 165 -7.86 -11.82 2.76
N MET A 166 -7.30 -12.40 3.82
CA MET A 166 -5.87 -12.69 3.95
C MET A 166 -5.61 -14.20 3.89
N GLU A 167 -5.22 -14.73 2.73
CA GLU A 167 -4.82 -16.14 2.63
C GLU A 167 -3.42 -16.32 3.26
N PRO A 168 -3.27 -17.11 4.35
CA PRO A 168 -2.00 -17.27 5.00
C PRO A 168 -1.15 -18.37 4.34
N LEU A 169 0.15 -18.13 4.29
CA LEU A 169 1.19 -19.09 3.93
C LEU A 169 1.72 -19.80 5.20
N PRO A 170 1.50 -21.12 5.36
CA PRO A 170 2.11 -21.87 6.44
C PRO A 170 3.58 -22.19 6.16
N VAL A 171 4.41 -22.04 7.18
CA VAL A 171 5.86 -22.29 7.13
C VAL A 171 6.23 -23.13 8.34
N THR A 172 6.62 -24.39 8.13
CA THR A 172 7.21 -25.15 9.24
C THR A 172 8.48 -24.44 9.70
N SER A 173 8.63 -24.14 10.99
CA SER A 173 9.70 -23.25 11.48
C SER A 173 11.11 -23.84 11.30
N GLY A 174 11.24 -25.14 11.08
CA GLY A 174 12.50 -25.88 11.15
C GLY A 174 12.98 -26.09 12.60
N SER A 175 12.12 -25.86 13.60
CA SER A 175 12.49 -26.10 15.00
C SER A 175 11.48 -26.97 15.74
N LYS A 176 10.37 -26.39 16.16
CA LYS A 176 9.30 -27.11 16.85
C LYS A 176 7.93 -26.78 16.28
N GLY A 177 7.71 -25.51 15.96
CA GLY A 177 6.40 -24.97 15.58
C GLY A 177 6.23 -24.66 14.09
N ILE A 178 5.15 -23.94 13.81
CA ILE A 178 4.73 -23.45 12.49
C ILE A 178 4.59 -21.94 12.58
N HIS A 179 5.06 -21.22 11.57
CA HIS A 179 4.71 -19.81 11.37
C HIS A 179 3.61 -19.73 10.33
N LEU A 180 2.60 -18.91 10.58
CA LEU A 180 1.66 -18.47 9.56
C LEU A 180 1.98 -17.04 9.20
N TYR A 181 2.29 -16.80 7.94
CA TYR A 181 2.40 -15.44 7.44
C TYR A 181 1.18 -15.11 6.59
N ALA A 182 0.65 -13.90 6.70
CA ALA A 182 -0.44 -13.45 5.83
C ALA A 182 -0.12 -12.05 5.26
N PRO A 183 -0.48 -11.76 3.99
CA PRO A 183 -0.15 -10.50 3.34
C PRO A 183 -0.93 -9.34 3.98
N LEU A 184 -0.34 -8.13 3.94
CA LEU A 184 -0.97 -6.88 4.37
C LEU A 184 -0.77 -5.79 3.30
N ASP A 185 -1.71 -4.85 3.26
CA ASP A 185 -1.72 -3.71 2.31
C ASP A 185 -0.76 -2.55 2.67
N GLY A 186 0.02 -2.70 3.74
CA GLY A 186 0.98 -1.69 4.21
C GLY A 186 0.35 -0.42 4.83
N ARG A 187 -0.97 -0.36 5.03
CA ARG A 187 -1.62 0.85 5.58
C ARG A 187 -1.52 0.97 7.10
N ARG A 188 -1.37 -0.15 7.79
CA ARG A 188 -1.36 -0.23 9.27
C ARG A 188 0.05 -0.29 9.83
N THR A 189 0.25 0.36 10.96
CA THR A 189 1.50 0.35 11.71
C THR A 189 1.79 -1.01 12.34
N SER A 190 3.05 -1.29 12.70
CA SER A 190 3.41 -2.52 13.44
C SER A 190 2.67 -2.66 14.77
N ASP A 191 2.35 -1.56 15.44
CA ASP A 191 1.63 -1.59 16.72
C ASP A 191 0.15 -1.97 16.52
N GLU A 192 -0.51 -1.46 15.47
CA GLU A 192 -1.87 -1.84 15.11
C GLU A 192 -1.95 -3.33 14.70
N ILE A 193 -1.00 -3.80 13.88
CA ILE A 193 -0.94 -5.21 13.49
C ILE A 193 -0.64 -6.11 14.69
N SER A 194 0.23 -5.69 15.60
CA SER A 194 0.50 -6.44 16.83
C SER A 194 -0.72 -6.50 17.75
N ALA A 195 -1.50 -5.42 17.85
CA ALA A 195 -2.76 -5.41 18.58
C ALA A 195 -3.82 -6.33 17.94
N PHE A 196 -3.94 -6.29 16.61
CA PHE A 196 -4.82 -7.19 15.87
C PHE A 196 -4.46 -8.67 16.09
N ALA A 197 -3.18 -9.03 15.92
CA ALA A 197 -2.72 -10.41 16.14
C ALA A 197 -2.94 -10.88 17.59
N LYS A 198 -2.84 -9.97 18.56
CA LYS A 198 -3.13 -10.26 19.97
C LYS A 198 -4.60 -10.56 20.22
N GLU A 199 -5.51 -9.78 19.64
CA GLU A 199 -6.95 -10.01 19.78
C GLU A 199 -7.38 -11.29 19.05
N LEU A 200 -6.80 -11.57 17.86
CA LEU A 200 -6.97 -12.84 17.17
C LEU A 200 -6.54 -14.02 18.05
N ALA A 201 -5.36 -13.92 18.68
CA ALA A 201 -4.85 -14.98 19.55
C ALA A 201 -5.71 -15.19 20.81
N ARG A 202 -6.27 -14.12 21.37
CA ARG A 202 -7.20 -14.18 22.51
C ARG A 202 -8.53 -14.81 22.13
N ALA A 203 -9.06 -14.49 20.95
CA ALA A 203 -10.29 -15.08 20.45
C ALA A 203 -10.12 -16.60 20.26
N LEU A 204 -9.02 -17.02 19.62
CA LEU A 204 -8.70 -18.44 19.45
C LEU A 204 -8.48 -19.18 20.78
N GLU A 205 -7.83 -18.55 21.77
CA GLU A 205 -7.70 -19.11 23.12
C GLU A 205 -9.05 -19.25 23.83
N ALA A 206 -9.98 -18.30 23.61
CA ALA A 206 -11.31 -18.38 24.21
C ALA A 206 -12.17 -19.50 23.60
N ASP A 207 -12.06 -19.72 22.29
CA ASP A 207 -12.81 -20.75 21.57
C ASP A 207 -12.19 -22.16 21.77
N HIS A 208 -10.87 -22.22 21.95
CA HIS A 208 -10.12 -23.49 22.06
C HIS A 208 -9.15 -23.50 23.27
N PRO A 209 -9.63 -23.31 24.51
CA PRO A 209 -8.79 -23.12 25.69
C PRO A 209 -7.96 -24.35 26.09
N ASP A 210 -8.39 -25.53 25.66
CA ASP A 210 -7.72 -26.81 25.91
C ASP A 210 -6.48 -27.02 25.05
N LEU A 211 -6.37 -26.32 23.91
CA LEU A 211 -5.27 -26.49 22.95
C LEU A 211 -4.49 -25.20 22.69
N VAL A 212 -5.07 -24.02 22.88
CA VAL A 212 -4.42 -22.73 22.58
C VAL A 212 -4.13 -21.95 23.86
N VAL A 213 -2.98 -21.28 23.89
CA VAL A 213 -2.65 -20.28 24.92
C VAL A 213 -1.99 -19.06 24.27
N SER A 214 -2.48 -17.86 24.56
CA SER A 214 -1.91 -16.60 24.06
C SER A 214 -1.12 -15.82 25.12
N GLN A 215 -1.22 -16.24 26.39
CA GLN A 215 -0.47 -15.64 27.49
C GLN A 215 0.99 -16.08 27.48
N MET A 216 1.90 -15.13 27.75
CA MET A 216 3.34 -15.39 27.70
C MET A 216 3.86 -16.34 28.79
N SER A 217 3.08 -16.59 29.85
CA SER A 217 3.51 -17.43 30.97
C SER A 217 3.83 -18.86 30.54
N LYS A 218 5.07 -19.31 30.77
CA LYS A 218 5.50 -20.69 30.47
C LYS A 218 4.73 -21.75 31.26
N ALA A 219 4.24 -21.41 32.45
CA ALA A 219 3.48 -22.33 33.30
C ALA A 219 2.14 -22.76 32.68
N ALA A 220 1.61 -21.96 31.75
CA ALA A 220 0.36 -22.24 31.07
C ALA A 220 0.51 -23.11 29.80
N ARG A 221 1.74 -23.44 29.38
CA ARG A 221 1.99 -24.10 28.09
C ARG A 221 1.88 -25.63 28.02
N PRO A 222 2.00 -26.41 29.12
CA PRO A 222 1.87 -27.87 29.01
C PRO A 222 0.54 -28.28 28.34
N GLY A 223 0.61 -29.20 27.37
CA GLY A 223 -0.53 -29.70 26.61
C GLY A 223 -1.12 -28.73 25.58
N ARG A 224 -0.51 -27.55 25.36
CA ARG A 224 -1.08 -26.48 24.54
C ARG A 224 -0.07 -25.86 23.57
N VAL A 225 -0.58 -25.36 22.46
CA VAL A 225 0.12 -24.54 21.48
C VAL A 225 0.12 -23.09 21.96
N PHE A 226 1.31 -22.53 22.14
CA PHE A 226 1.50 -21.11 22.40
C PHE A 226 1.41 -20.34 21.09
N LEU A 227 0.39 -19.50 20.97
CA LEU A 227 0.19 -18.62 19.82
C LEU A 227 0.87 -17.27 20.09
N ASP A 228 2.13 -17.14 19.69
CA ASP A 228 2.94 -15.94 19.86
C ASP A 228 2.57 -14.87 18.82
N TRP A 229 1.71 -13.95 19.22
CA TRP A 229 1.34 -12.76 18.46
C TRP A 229 2.41 -11.65 18.51
N SER A 230 3.38 -11.73 19.42
CA SER A 230 4.31 -10.63 19.71
C SER A 230 5.39 -10.43 18.64
N GLN A 231 5.55 -11.40 17.73
CA GLN A 231 6.46 -11.35 16.58
C GLN A 231 6.12 -10.23 15.57
N ASN A 232 4.91 -9.66 15.65
CA ASN A 232 4.48 -8.52 14.83
C ASN A 232 5.00 -7.15 15.33
N ASN A 233 5.57 -7.10 16.54
CA ASN A 233 6.15 -5.86 17.05
C ASN A 233 7.33 -5.44 16.16
N GLY A 234 7.39 -4.15 15.79
CA GLY A 234 8.38 -3.64 14.83
C GLY A 234 9.86 -3.79 15.24
N SER A 235 10.13 -4.07 16.51
CA SER A 235 11.49 -4.32 17.03
C SER A 235 11.89 -5.81 17.05
N LYS A 236 10.95 -6.72 16.74
CA LYS A 236 11.15 -8.16 16.70
C LYS A 236 11.51 -8.60 15.28
N THR A 237 12.18 -9.76 15.21
CA THR A 237 12.51 -10.43 13.96
C THR A 237 12.17 -11.89 14.08
N THR A 238 11.71 -12.48 12.99
CA THR A 238 11.33 -13.89 12.89
C THR A 238 12.23 -14.56 11.86
N ILE A 239 12.48 -15.86 12.00
CA ILE A 239 13.26 -16.61 11.01
C ILE A 239 12.66 -16.41 9.61
N ALA A 240 13.51 -16.14 8.63
CA ALA A 240 13.06 -16.02 7.24
C ALA A 240 12.69 -17.40 6.68
N PRO A 241 11.63 -17.50 5.86
CA PRO A 241 11.41 -18.66 5.01
C PRO A 241 12.67 -19.03 4.23
N TYR A 242 12.91 -20.33 4.11
CA TYR A 242 14.10 -21.02 3.60
C TYR A 242 15.40 -20.84 4.39
N SER A 243 15.42 -20.09 5.50
CA SER A 243 16.62 -20.03 6.33
C SER A 243 16.84 -21.35 7.09
N LEU A 244 18.09 -21.79 7.17
CA LEU A 244 18.48 -22.92 8.03
C LEU A 244 18.29 -22.58 9.51
N ARG A 245 18.26 -23.61 10.35
CA ARG A 245 18.14 -23.52 11.80
C ARG A 245 19.39 -24.09 12.45
N GLY A 246 19.97 -23.34 13.40
CA GLY A 246 21.13 -23.79 14.16
C GLY A 246 20.71 -24.78 15.25
N ARG A 247 20.38 -26.00 14.83
CA ARG A 247 20.01 -27.17 15.64
C ARG A 247 20.96 -28.32 15.33
N ASP A 248 20.79 -29.46 16.01
CA ASP A 248 21.61 -30.66 15.81
C ASP A 248 21.59 -31.12 14.34
N GLU A 249 20.42 -31.05 13.70
CA GLU A 249 20.22 -31.32 12.27
C GLU A 249 20.01 -30.02 11.47
N PRO A 250 20.44 -29.97 10.19
CA PRO A 250 20.35 -28.78 9.35
C PRO A 250 18.96 -28.62 8.72
N THR A 251 17.94 -28.53 9.57
CA THR A 251 16.56 -28.23 9.18
C THR A 251 16.41 -26.78 8.73
N ALA A 252 15.42 -26.51 7.87
CA ALA A 252 15.09 -25.18 7.39
C ALA A 252 13.67 -24.75 7.78
N ALA A 253 13.41 -23.44 7.78
CA ALA A 253 12.06 -22.90 7.82
C ALA A 253 11.43 -23.03 6.43
N VAL A 254 10.48 -23.93 6.20
CA VAL A 254 10.03 -24.27 4.83
C VAL A 254 8.55 -23.95 4.63
N PRO A 255 8.20 -23.10 3.65
CA PRO A 255 6.82 -22.94 3.17
C PRO A 255 6.19 -24.27 2.78
N ARG A 256 4.97 -24.51 3.23
CA ARG A 256 4.22 -25.75 3.02
C ARG A 256 2.88 -25.47 2.34
N THR A 257 2.30 -26.48 1.71
CA THR A 257 0.90 -26.41 1.30
C THR A 257 0.00 -26.78 2.48
N TRP A 258 -1.28 -26.39 2.42
CA TRP A 258 -2.25 -26.82 3.43
C TRP A 258 -2.47 -28.33 3.43
N ALA A 259 -2.40 -28.98 2.26
CA ALA A 259 -2.48 -30.44 2.15
C ALA A 259 -1.32 -31.14 2.86
N GLU A 260 -0.11 -30.56 2.82
CA GLU A 260 1.03 -31.08 3.58
C GLU A 260 0.88 -30.89 5.09
N LEU A 261 0.18 -29.84 5.52
CA LEU A 261 -0.15 -29.65 6.93
C LEU A 261 -1.15 -30.70 7.45
N ASP A 262 -1.92 -31.31 6.54
CA ASP A 262 -2.86 -32.38 6.86
C ASP A 262 -2.20 -33.77 6.83
N ASP A 263 -0.94 -33.87 6.40
CA ASP A 263 -0.19 -35.12 6.38
C ASP A 263 0.16 -35.54 7.82
N PRO A 264 -0.26 -36.74 8.29
CA PRO A 264 0.13 -37.25 9.62
C PRO A 264 1.65 -37.44 9.77
N GLY A 265 2.39 -37.52 8.67
CA GLY A 265 3.86 -37.54 8.61
C GLY A 265 4.53 -36.16 8.61
N LEU A 266 3.78 -35.07 8.88
CA LEU A 266 4.32 -33.72 8.91
C LEU A 266 5.54 -33.61 9.82
N ARG A 267 6.66 -33.22 9.21
CA ARG A 267 7.93 -32.96 9.90
C ARG A 267 8.66 -31.77 9.30
N HIS A 268 9.68 -31.32 10.02
CA HIS A 268 10.66 -30.37 9.49
C HIS A 268 11.53 -31.03 8.42
N LEU A 269 11.95 -30.24 7.43
CA LEU A 269 12.77 -30.72 6.32
C LEU A 269 14.21 -30.26 6.50
N GLN A 270 15.15 -31.17 6.23
CA GLN A 270 16.58 -30.89 6.19
C GLN A 270 16.99 -30.27 4.84
N LEU A 271 18.13 -29.57 4.82
CA LEU A 271 18.62 -28.82 3.66
C LEU A 271 18.57 -29.62 2.34
N GLY A 272 18.95 -30.90 2.36
CA GLY A 272 18.98 -31.74 1.17
C GLY A 272 17.59 -32.06 0.62
N GLU A 273 16.60 -32.22 1.50
CA GLU A 273 15.21 -32.48 1.14
C GLU A 273 14.54 -31.24 0.56
N VAL A 274 14.88 -30.06 1.09
CA VAL A 274 14.45 -28.77 0.53
C VAL A 274 14.98 -28.62 -0.90
N LEU A 275 16.26 -28.91 -1.13
CA LEU A 275 16.85 -28.80 -2.47
C LEU A 275 16.30 -29.85 -3.45
N ALA A 276 16.01 -31.07 -2.98
CA ALA A 276 15.36 -32.10 -3.79
C ALA A 276 13.98 -31.63 -4.26
N ARG A 277 13.18 -31.09 -3.33
CA ARG A 277 11.86 -30.51 -3.64
C ARG A 277 11.93 -29.43 -4.73
N MET A 278 12.94 -28.56 -4.69
CA MET A 278 13.11 -27.52 -5.71
C MET A 278 13.50 -28.07 -7.10
N GLY A 279 14.02 -29.30 -7.17
CA GLY A 279 14.43 -29.94 -8.42
C GLY A 279 13.33 -30.73 -9.13
N ASP A 280 12.29 -31.16 -8.40
CA ASP A 280 11.27 -32.10 -8.89
C ASP A 280 10.04 -31.42 -9.56
N HIS A 281 10.11 -30.11 -9.83
CA HIS A 281 9.01 -29.29 -10.40
C HIS A 281 7.72 -29.24 -9.56
N ASP A 282 7.74 -29.69 -8.29
CA ASP A 282 6.72 -29.29 -7.34
C ASP A 282 6.93 -27.82 -7.00
N ASP A 283 6.13 -26.94 -7.62
CA ASP A 283 6.20 -25.51 -7.38
C ASP A 283 6.05 -25.27 -5.87
N PRO A 284 7.10 -24.74 -5.20
CA PRO A 284 6.95 -24.35 -3.81
C PRO A 284 5.82 -23.32 -3.73
N PRO A 285 5.09 -23.25 -2.60
CA PRO A 285 4.08 -22.21 -2.42
C PRO A 285 4.70 -20.87 -2.77
N ALA A 286 4.06 -20.14 -3.68
CA ALA A 286 4.55 -18.84 -4.12
C ALA A 286 4.89 -18.01 -2.87
N PRO A 287 6.02 -17.29 -2.86
CA PRO A 287 6.35 -16.45 -1.73
C PRO A 287 5.15 -15.54 -1.44
N LEU A 288 4.93 -15.21 -0.17
CA LEU A 288 4.03 -14.11 0.13
C LEU A 288 4.55 -12.90 -0.60
N ALA A 289 3.87 -12.59 -1.70
CA ALA A 289 4.07 -11.34 -2.34
C ALA A 289 3.73 -10.31 -1.25
N PRO A 290 4.57 -9.28 -1.03
CA PRO A 290 3.95 -8.02 -0.63
C PRO A 290 2.87 -7.76 -1.68
N ASP A 291 1.83 -6.99 -1.41
CA ASP A 291 1.08 -6.45 -2.53
C ASP A 291 2.01 -5.66 -3.47
N ALA A 292 2.57 -6.35 -4.46
CA ALA A 292 2.73 -5.87 -5.82
C ALA A 292 1.36 -5.87 -6.54
N ALA A 293 0.28 -6.18 -5.80
CA ALA A 293 -1.04 -6.58 -6.28
C ALA A 293 -2.03 -5.42 -6.38
N PRO A 294 -1.67 -4.37 -7.12
CA PRO A 294 -2.64 -3.97 -8.14
C PRO A 294 -2.19 -4.33 -9.56
N ARG A 295 -0.88 -4.27 -9.86
CA ARG A 295 -0.37 -4.21 -11.24
C ARG A 295 -0.16 -5.57 -11.91
N ALA A 296 0.51 -6.51 -11.25
CA ALA A 296 0.80 -7.82 -11.84
C ALA A 296 -0.45 -8.73 -11.92
N HIS A 297 -1.39 -8.60 -10.97
CA HIS A 297 -2.66 -9.31 -11.02
C HIS A 297 -3.56 -8.78 -12.15
N ALA A 298 -3.54 -7.46 -12.40
CA ALA A 298 -4.31 -6.85 -13.51
C ALA A 298 -3.86 -7.31 -14.90
N LEU A 299 -2.56 -7.64 -15.11
CA LEU A 299 -2.04 -8.12 -16.40
C LEU A 299 -2.07 -9.65 -16.56
N SER A 300 -2.51 -10.39 -15.55
CA SER A 300 -2.48 -11.87 -15.56
C SER A 300 -3.28 -12.47 -16.72
N THR A 301 -4.49 -11.97 -16.96
CA THR A 301 -5.31 -12.39 -18.10
C THR A 301 -4.69 -12.01 -19.45
N TYR A 302 -4.04 -10.84 -19.51
CA TYR A 302 -3.36 -10.36 -20.72
C TYR A 302 -2.21 -11.31 -21.09
N ILE A 303 -1.32 -11.61 -20.14
CA ILE A 303 -0.17 -12.49 -20.34
C ILE A 303 -0.63 -13.92 -20.72
N ALA A 304 -1.64 -14.46 -20.05
CA ALA A 304 -2.14 -15.81 -20.30
C ALA A 304 -2.74 -16.02 -21.71
N LYS A 305 -3.19 -14.94 -22.35
CA LYS A 305 -3.81 -15.00 -23.67
C LYS A 305 -2.79 -14.89 -24.82
N ARG A 306 -1.52 -14.56 -24.55
CA ARG A 306 -0.47 -14.28 -25.57
C ARG A 306 0.70 -15.26 -25.49
N ASP A 307 1.32 -15.51 -26.64
CA ASP A 307 2.53 -16.33 -26.78
C ASP A 307 3.68 -15.47 -27.32
N ALA A 308 4.70 -15.27 -26.49
CA ALA A 308 5.83 -14.38 -26.78
C ALA A 308 6.63 -14.77 -28.04
N GLU A 309 6.56 -16.04 -28.48
CA GLU A 309 7.23 -16.49 -29.70
C GLU A 309 6.40 -16.27 -30.97
N ARG A 310 5.11 -15.96 -30.82
CA ARG A 310 4.13 -15.94 -31.92
C ARG A 310 3.45 -14.59 -32.16
N THR A 311 3.43 -13.69 -31.18
CA THR A 311 2.84 -12.35 -31.32
C THR A 311 3.89 -11.24 -31.20
N PRO A 312 3.79 -10.15 -31.99
CA PRO A 312 4.60 -8.95 -31.82
C PRO A 312 4.12 -8.06 -30.67
N GLU A 313 3.05 -8.43 -29.97
CA GLU A 313 2.47 -7.67 -28.86
C GLU A 313 3.45 -7.56 -27.66
N PRO A 314 3.47 -6.42 -26.94
CA PRO A 314 4.36 -6.22 -25.80
C PRO A 314 4.18 -7.26 -24.69
N MET A 315 5.29 -7.90 -24.29
CA MET A 315 5.36 -8.76 -23.10
C MET A 315 6.12 -8.01 -22.00
N PRO A 316 5.50 -7.68 -20.85
CA PRO A 316 6.18 -6.93 -19.80
C PRO A 316 7.31 -7.78 -19.21
N ALA A 317 8.57 -7.35 -19.38
CA ALA A 317 9.76 -8.07 -18.89
C ALA A 317 10.05 -7.83 -17.40
N ALA A 318 9.44 -6.80 -16.81
CA ALA A 318 9.45 -6.47 -15.38
C ALA A 318 8.41 -5.35 -15.13
N PRO A 319 7.85 -5.22 -13.90
CA PRO A 319 7.06 -4.04 -13.57
C PRO A 319 7.92 -2.78 -13.63
N PRO A 320 7.41 -1.64 -14.14
CA PRO A 320 8.14 -0.37 -14.10
C PRO A 320 8.33 0.09 -12.64
N PRO A 321 9.30 1.00 -12.38
CA PRO A 321 9.61 1.48 -11.04
C PRO A 321 8.37 1.96 -10.26
N LEU A 322 8.37 1.75 -8.94
CA LEU A 322 7.31 2.23 -8.03
C LEU A 322 7.19 3.78 -8.04
N ASP A 323 8.19 4.45 -8.59
CA ASP A 323 8.39 5.90 -8.64
C ASP A 323 7.79 6.55 -9.91
N ALA A 324 7.09 5.78 -10.75
CA ALA A 324 6.38 6.34 -11.89
C ALA A 324 5.23 7.23 -11.38
N GLU A 325 5.30 8.54 -11.68
CA GLU A 325 4.21 9.51 -11.52
C GLU A 325 2.85 8.90 -11.90
N PRO A 326 1.74 9.19 -11.20
CA PRO A 326 0.43 8.69 -11.59
C PRO A 326 0.12 9.13 -13.02
N GLY A 327 0.21 8.18 -13.96
CA GLY A 327 0.15 8.53 -15.37
C GLY A 327 -1.27 8.89 -15.78
N SER A 328 -1.40 10.06 -16.38
CA SER A 328 -2.64 10.60 -16.94
C SER A 328 -2.65 10.45 -18.46
N ARG A 329 -2.12 9.35 -19.02
CA ARG A 329 -1.99 9.15 -20.47
C ARG A 329 -3.12 8.29 -21.03
N PHE A 330 -3.46 8.53 -22.29
CA PHE A 330 -4.37 7.68 -23.04
C PHE A 330 -3.82 7.33 -24.42
N VAL A 331 -4.35 6.25 -24.97
CA VAL A 331 -4.21 5.92 -26.40
C VAL A 331 -5.54 5.42 -26.93
N ILE A 332 -5.85 5.80 -28.18
CA ILE A 332 -6.94 5.24 -28.96
C ILE A 332 -6.32 4.56 -30.17
N GLN A 333 -6.55 3.25 -30.33
CA GLN A 333 -6.01 2.46 -31.43
C GLN A 333 -7.13 2.01 -32.36
N GLU A 334 -6.94 2.15 -33.67
CA GLU A 334 -7.76 1.49 -34.69
C GLU A 334 -7.32 0.03 -34.81
N HIS A 335 -8.23 -0.90 -34.55
CA HIS A 335 -7.97 -2.34 -34.64
C HIS A 335 -8.82 -2.98 -35.73
N HIS A 336 -8.17 -3.31 -36.85
CA HIS A 336 -8.76 -4.04 -37.98
C HIS A 336 -8.65 -5.55 -37.74
N ALA A 337 -9.40 -6.04 -36.75
CA ALA A 337 -9.56 -7.46 -36.49
C ALA A 337 -10.59 -8.07 -37.47
N THR A 338 -11.37 -9.06 -37.03
CA THR A 338 -12.50 -9.58 -37.83
C THR A 338 -13.51 -8.50 -38.24
N ARG A 339 -13.61 -7.43 -37.43
CA ARG A 339 -14.32 -6.19 -37.71
C ARG A 339 -13.51 -5.02 -37.17
N LEU A 340 -13.59 -3.88 -37.83
CA LEU A 340 -13.00 -2.63 -37.35
C LEU A 340 -13.64 -2.23 -36.02
N HIS A 341 -12.80 -1.91 -35.04
CA HIS A 341 -13.19 -1.26 -33.80
C HIS A 341 -12.05 -0.38 -33.29
N TYR A 342 -12.35 0.45 -32.29
CA TYR A 342 -11.39 1.36 -31.68
C TYR A 342 -11.15 0.97 -30.23
N ASP A 343 -9.91 0.71 -29.85
CA ASP A 343 -9.56 0.45 -28.46
C ASP A 343 -9.27 1.76 -27.74
N LEU A 344 -10.12 2.15 -26.80
CA LEU A 344 -9.90 3.27 -25.89
C LEU A 344 -9.20 2.76 -24.63
N ARG A 345 -8.01 3.30 -24.33
CA ARG A 345 -7.16 2.83 -23.24
C ARG A 345 -6.73 3.99 -22.37
N LEU A 346 -7.01 3.89 -21.08
CA LEU A 346 -6.68 4.91 -20.08
C LEU A 346 -5.67 4.33 -19.08
N GLU A 347 -4.56 5.04 -18.86
CA GLU A 347 -3.59 4.67 -17.83
C GLU A 347 -4.18 4.82 -16.44
N ARG A 348 -4.13 3.75 -15.66
CA ARG A 348 -4.58 3.76 -14.27
C ARG A 348 -3.83 2.71 -13.47
N ASP A 349 -3.33 3.14 -12.31
CA ASP A 349 -2.66 2.26 -11.35
C ASP A 349 -1.54 1.41 -11.98
N GLY A 350 -0.87 1.91 -13.03
CA GLY A 350 0.26 1.28 -13.74
C GLY A 350 -0.10 0.24 -14.80
N VAL A 351 -1.36 0.18 -15.22
CA VAL A 351 -1.83 -0.60 -16.37
C VAL A 351 -2.74 0.27 -17.25
N LEU A 352 -3.11 -0.21 -18.44
CA LEU A 352 -4.10 0.42 -19.30
C LEU A 352 -5.47 -0.26 -19.12
N VAL A 353 -6.41 0.43 -18.48
CA VAL A 353 -7.81 0.00 -18.44
C VAL A 353 -8.43 0.27 -19.81
N SER A 354 -9.01 -0.77 -20.42
CA SER A 354 -9.24 -0.82 -21.86
C SER A 354 -10.68 -1.16 -22.22
N TRP A 355 -11.20 -0.50 -23.25
CA TRP A 355 -12.51 -0.78 -23.84
C TRP A 355 -12.42 -0.85 -25.37
N ALA A 356 -12.98 -1.91 -25.95
CA ALA A 356 -13.22 -2.02 -27.38
C ALA A 356 -14.50 -1.27 -27.75
N VAL A 357 -14.41 -0.30 -28.66
CA VAL A 357 -15.51 0.60 -29.08
C VAL A 357 -15.79 0.40 -30.57
N PRO A 358 -16.75 -0.46 -30.97
CA PRO A 358 -16.96 -0.84 -32.38
C PRO A 358 -17.28 0.31 -33.33
N ARG A 359 -17.88 1.40 -32.81
CA ARG A 359 -18.24 2.58 -33.61
C ARG A 359 -17.33 3.79 -33.36
N GLY A 360 -16.19 3.59 -32.68
CA GLY A 360 -15.26 4.67 -32.33
C GLY A 360 -15.81 5.63 -31.28
N ILE A 361 -15.13 6.75 -31.07
CA ILE A 361 -15.57 7.76 -30.10
C ILE A 361 -16.79 8.52 -30.67
N PRO A 362 -17.88 8.73 -29.88
CA PRO A 362 -19.06 9.44 -30.35
C PRO A 362 -18.74 10.87 -30.81
N GLN A 363 -19.19 11.22 -32.01
CA GLN A 363 -18.97 12.54 -32.59
C GLN A 363 -19.96 13.59 -32.08
N THR A 364 -21.09 13.18 -31.51
CA THR A 364 -22.13 14.08 -31.00
C THR A 364 -22.60 13.66 -29.61
N THR A 365 -23.23 14.58 -28.90
CA THR A 365 -23.81 14.34 -27.57
C THR A 365 -25.18 13.65 -27.62
N SER A 366 -25.74 13.48 -28.81
CA SER A 366 -27.04 12.81 -29.03
C SER A 366 -26.93 11.31 -29.26
N THR A 367 -25.71 10.78 -29.41
CA THR A 367 -25.47 9.39 -29.79
C THR A 367 -24.56 8.73 -28.77
N ASN A 368 -24.97 7.57 -28.26
CA ASN A 368 -24.15 6.74 -27.38
C ASN A 368 -23.57 5.58 -28.17
N HIS A 369 -22.32 5.26 -27.93
CA HIS A 369 -21.66 4.10 -28.54
C HIS A 369 -21.50 2.99 -27.51
N LEU A 370 -21.63 1.73 -27.96
CA LEU A 370 -21.30 0.59 -27.14
C LEU A 370 -19.77 0.54 -26.96
N ALA A 371 -19.33 0.31 -25.74
CA ALA A 371 -17.96 0.02 -25.36
C ALA A 371 -17.96 -1.32 -24.60
N VAL A 372 -17.02 -2.21 -24.89
CA VAL A 372 -16.92 -3.51 -24.20
C VAL A 372 -15.59 -3.54 -23.47
N MET A 373 -15.62 -3.74 -22.16
CA MET A 373 -14.39 -3.77 -21.36
C MET A 373 -13.56 -5.00 -21.74
N THR A 374 -12.27 -4.80 -21.97
CA THR A 374 -11.30 -5.86 -22.27
C THR A 374 -10.36 -6.06 -21.09
N GLU A 375 -9.50 -7.08 -21.16
CA GLU A 375 -8.44 -7.26 -20.16
C GLU A 375 -7.59 -5.97 -20.02
N PRO A 376 -7.03 -5.65 -18.84
CA PRO A 376 -6.05 -4.58 -18.72
C PRO A 376 -4.80 -4.87 -19.57
N HIS A 377 -4.21 -3.84 -20.16
CA HIS A 377 -3.06 -3.98 -21.05
C HIS A 377 -1.80 -3.35 -20.44
N PRO A 378 -0.59 -3.79 -20.85
CA PRO A 378 0.65 -3.20 -20.37
C PRO A 378 0.83 -1.77 -20.93
N LEU A 379 1.59 -0.92 -20.22
CA LEU A 379 1.75 0.50 -20.57
C LEU A 379 2.43 0.70 -21.94
N GLU A 380 3.18 -0.28 -22.40
CA GLU A 380 3.82 -0.36 -23.70
C GLU A 380 2.80 -0.27 -24.86
N TYR A 381 1.52 -0.55 -24.62
CA TYR A 381 0.46 -0.31 -25.61
C TYR A 381 0.24 1.17 -25.93
N LEU A 382 0.71 2.11 -25.10
CA LEU A 382 0.63 3.55 -25.39
C LEU A 382 1.33 3.91 -26.71
N SER A 383 2.34 3.14 -27.13
CA SER A 383 3.11 3.37 -28.36
C SER A 383 3.05 2.20 -29.37
N PHE A 384 2.40 1.09 -29.03
CA PHE A 384 2.30 -0.08 -29.89
C PHE A 384 1.44 0.15 -31.13
N HIS A 385 1.91 -0.36 -32.27
CA HIS A 385 1.21 -0.47 -33.54
C HIS A 385 1.85 -1.63 -34.33
N GLY A 386 1.11 -2.31 -35.19
CA GLY A 386 1.63 -3.46 -35.94
C GLY A 386 0.56 -4.41 -36.47
N GLU A 387 0.98 -5.55 -37.01
CA GLU A 387 0.10 -6.61 -37.51
C GLU A 387 0.17 -7.83 -36.58
N ILE A 388 -0.95 -8.19 -35.95
CA ILE A 388 -1.07 -9.39 -35.11
C ILE A 388 -1.39 -10.59 -36.02
N PRO A 389 -0.56 -11.65 -36.03
CA PRO A 389 -0.70 -12.77 -36.96
C PRO A 389 -2.06 -13.47 -36.91
N ARG A 390 -2.50 -14.01 -38.05
CA ARG A 390 -3.74 -14.81 -38.13
C ARG A 390 -3.65 -16.06 -37.24
N GLY A 391 -4.67 -16.28 -36.42
CA GLY A 391 -4.75 -17.40 -35.50
C GLY A 391 -4.38 -17.06 -34.06
N GLU A 392 -3.77 -15.89 -33.83
CA GLU A 392 -3.54 -15.33 -32.49
C GLU A 392 -4.78 -14.60 -31.96
N TYR A 393 -4.88 -14.47 -30.63
CA TYR A 393 -5.93 -13.69 -30.00
C TYR A 393 -5.77 -12.21 -30.38
N GLY A 394 -6.84 -11.60 -30.91
CA GLY A 394 -6.77 -10.22 -31.41
C GLY A 394 -6.14 -10.06 -32.80
N ALA A 395 -5.99 -11.14 -33.58
CA ALA A 395 -5.45 -11.08 -34.95
C ALA A 395 -6.06 -9.94 -35.80
N GLY A 396 -5.19 -9.15 -36.44
CA GLY A 396 -5.57 -7.95 -37.18
C GLY A 396 -4.48 -6.88 -37.18
N SER A 397 -4.64 -5.83 -37.99
CA SER A 397 -3.72 -4.69 -37.98
C SER A 397 -4.17 -3.63 -36.97
N MET A 398 -3.22 -3.11 -36.19
CA MET A 398 -3.42 -2.05 -35.20
C MET A 398 -2.62 -0.79 -35.56
N THR A 399 -3.28 0.37 -35.55
CA THR A 399 -2.67 1.69 -35.75
C THR A 399 -3.10 2.65 -34.64
N ILE A 400 -2.23 3.57 -34.23
CA ILE A 400 -2.59 4.60 -33.24
C ILE A 400 -3.41 5.69 -33.94
N TRP A 401 -4.68 5.79 -33.55
CA TRP A 401 -5.60 6.81 -34.05
C TRP A 401 -5.37 8.15 -33.34
N ASP A 402 -5.26 8.12 -32.01
CA ASP A 402 -4.83 9.28 -31.23
C ASP A 402 -4.17 8.92 -29.90
N THR A 403 -3.46 9.87 -29.31
CA THR A 403 -2.84 9.74 -27.97
C THR A 403 -2.69 11.12 -27.34
N GLY A 404 -2.63 11.17 -26.01
CA GLY A 404 -2.46 12.40 -25.26
C GLY A 404 -2.58 12.16 -23.77
N THR A 405 -3.06 13.17 -23.05
CA THR A 405 -3.34 13.07 -21.61
C THR A 405 -4.84 13.12 -21.30
N PHE A 406 -5.25 12.73 -20.11
CA PHE A 406 -6.64 12.81 -19.69
C PHE A 406 -6.76 13.21 -18.22
N ASP A 407 -7.81 13.95 -17.90
CA ASP A 407 -8.21 14.26 -16.54
C ASP A 407 -9.41 13.39 -16.15
N ALA A 408 -9.28 12.60 -15.08
CA ALA A 408 -10.39 11.81 -14.54
C ALA A 408 -11.22 12.65 -13.58
N GLU A 409 -12.47 12.95 -13.94
CA GLU A 409 -13.43 13.64 -13.08
C GLU A 409 -14.11 12.67 -12.12
N LYS A 410 -14.37 11.45 -12.58
CA LYS A 410 -15.02 10.39 -11.80
C LYS A 410 -14.51 9.03 -12.24
N TRP A 411 -14.20 8.16 -11.28
CA TRP A 411 -13.81 6.79 -11.56
C TRP A 411 -14.42 5.84 -10.52
N ARG A 412 -15.45 5.10 -10.92
CA ARG A 412 -16.15 4.07 -10.14
C ARG A 412 -16.31 2.81 -10.99
N ASP A 413 -16.55 1.68 -10.33
CA ASP A 413 -16.66 0.37 -11.00
C ASP A 413 -17.79 0.29 -12.04
N ASP A 414 -18.79 1.16 -11.94
CA ASP A 414 -19.95 1.26 -12.80
C ASP A 414 -19.99 2.54 -13.67
N GLU A 415 -19.10 3.52 -13.42
CA GLU A 415 -19.10 4.80 -14.13
C GLU A 415 -17.74 5.50 -14.12
N VAL A 416 -17.26 5.90 -15.29
CA VAL A 416 -16.00 6.63 -15.47
C VAL A 416 -16.23 7.88 -16.32
N ILE A 417 -15.94 9.07 -15.79
CA ILE A 417 -16.06 10.37 -16.48
C ILE A 417 -14.68 11.01 -16.55
N PHE A 418 -14.28 11.42 -17.75
CA PHE A 418 -12.95 11.93 -18.01
C PHE A 418 -12.95 12.89 -19.21
N THR A 419 -11.99 13.81 -19.23
CA THR A 419 -11.72 14.69 -20.36
C THR A 419 -10.40 14.28 -21.01
N LEU A 420 -10.44 13.94 -22.30
CA LEU A 420 -9.25 13.68 -23.11
C LEU A 420 -8.68 14.99 -23.63
N HIS A 421 -7.35 15.09 -23.62
CA HIS A 421 -6.54 16.15 -24.21
C HIS A 421 -5.62 15.49 -25.24
N GLY A 422 -6.10 15.38 -26.49
CA GLY A 422 -5.31 14.74 -27.55
C GLY A 422 -4.10 15.58 -27.96
N ARG A 423 -3.22 14.97 -28.76
CA ARG A 423 -2.02 15.63 -29.27
C ARG A 423 -2.39 16.81 -30.17
N GLU A 424 -1.50 17.80 -30.24
CA GLU A 424 -1.66 18.94 -31.13
C GLU A 424 -1.80 18.49 -32.60
N GLY A 425 -2.92 18.85 -33.25
CA GLY A 425 -3.26 18.43 -34.61
C GLY A 425 -3.80 17.00 -34.76
N GLY A 426 -4.09 16.32 -33.66
CA GLY A 426 -4.76 15.02 -33.62
C GLY A 426 -6.28 15.10 -33.84
N PRO A 427 -6.96 13.96 -34.05
CA PRO A 427 -8.41 13.91 -34.22
C PRO A 427 -9.23 14.15 -32.92
N VAL A 428 -8.60 14.15 -31.74
CA VAL A 428 -9.22 14.43 -30.43
C VAL A 428 -8.68 15.76 -29.88
N ASP A 429 -9.54 16.79 -29.82
CA ASP A 429 -9.31 18.00 -29.02
C ASP A 429 -9.72 17.75 -27.55
N ASP A 430 -9.99 18.81 -26.77
CA ASP A 430 -10.57 18.68 -25.43
C ASP A 430 -11.97 18.04 -25.47
N LEU A 431 -12.03 16.75 -25.17
CA LEU A 431 -13.22 15.93 -25.34
C LEU A 431 -13.64 15.28 -24.03
N ARG A 432 -14.78 15.70 -23.50
CA ARG A 432 -15.37 15.12 -22.29
C ARG A 432 -16.25 13.92 -22.61
N LEU A 433 -15.94 12.79 -21.97
CA LEU A 433 -16.57 11.49 -22.19
C LEU A 433 -17.02 10.87 -20.87
N ALA A 434 -18.08 10.07 -20.93
CA ALA A 434 -18.56 9.23 -19.84
C ALA A 434 -18.73 7.78 -20.32
N LEU A 435 -18.18 6.83 -19.58
CA LEU A 435 -18.41 5.40 -19.70
C LEU A 435 -19.35 4.97 -18.58
N ILE A 436 -20.50 4.40 -18.92
CA ILE A 436 -21.50 3.93 -17.94
C ILE A 436 -21.73 2.42 -18.16
N ARG A 437 -21.51 1.60 -17.13
CA ARG A 437 -21.70 0.15 -17.22
C ARG A 437 -23.20 -0.18 -17.26
N THR A 438 -23.60 -0.94 -18.28
CA THR A 438 -25.00 -1.31 -18.51
C THR A 438 -25.31 -2.75 -18.13
N SER A 439 -24.33 -3.66 -18.23
CA SER A 439 -24.48 -5.05 -17.81
C SER A 439 -23.13 -5.75 -17.63
N GLY A 440 -23.12 -6.83 -16.83
CA GLY A 440 -21.94 -7.62 -16.50
C GLY A 440 -21.01 -6.96 -15.48
N ASP A 441 -19.97 -7.69 -15.10
CA ASP A 441 -18.86 -7.26 -14.25
C ASP A 441 -17.52 -7.63 -14.91
N GLY A 442 -16.45 -6.90 -14.58
CA GLY A 442 -15.10 -7.17 -15.10
C GLY A 442 -14.96 -7.22 -16.63
N GLU A 443 -14.13 -8.13 -17.13
CA GLU A 443 -13.91 -8.35 -18.57
C GLU A 443 -15.20 -8.73 -19.29
N LYS A 444 -15.39 -8.23 -20.52
CA LYS A 444 -16.59 -8.42 -21.37
C LYS A 444 -17.86 -7.74 -20.85
N SER A 445 -17.79 -6.98 -19.75
CA SER A 445 -18.89 -6.11 -19.33
C SER A 445 -19.21 -5.07 -20.42
N GLN A 446 -20.48 -4.73 -20.56
CA GLN A 446 -20.98 -3.83 -21.59
C GLN A 446 -21.19 -2.42 -21.01
N TRP A 447 -20.63 -1.43 -21.70
CA TRP A 447 -20.62 -0.02 -21.31
C TRP A 447 -21.22 0.85 -22.42
N LEU A 448 -21.79 1.97 -22.04
CA LEU A 448 -22.17 3.05 -22.95
C LEU A 448 -21.15 4.17 -22.84
N LEU A 449 -20.49 4.47 -23.96
CA LEU A 449 -19.65 5.64 -24.13
C LEU A 449 -20.51 6.81 -24.63
N HIS A 450 -20.56 7.87 -23.85
CA HIS A 450 -21.33 9.08 -24.12
C HIS A 450 -20.41 10.29 -24.22
N ARG A 451 -20.53 11.06 -25.30
CA ARG A 451 -19.89 12.38 -25.41
C ARG A 451 -20.71 13.41 -24.66
N MET A 452 -20.11 14.07 -23.70
CA MET A 452 -20.75 15.14 -22.94
C MET A 452 -20.59 16.47 -23.69
N LYS A 453 -21.49 17.42 -23.41
CA LYS A 453 -21.34 18.80 -23.90
C LYS A 453 -20.13 19.41 -23.20
N THR A 454 -19.09 19.73 -23.97
CA THR A 454 -18.03 20.63 -23.53
C THR A 454 -18.47 22.06 -23.80
N ASP A 455 -18.32 22.98 -22.85
CA ASP A 455 -18.57 24.43 -23.01
C ASP A 455 -17.49 25.12 -23.89
N ALA A 456 -17.02 24.43 -24.93
CA ALA A 456 -15.74 24.67 -25.60
C ALA A 456 -15.84 25.35 -26.97
N SER A 457 -16.94 26.02 -27.33
CA SER A 457 -16.93 26.91 -28.52
C SER A 457 -16.49 28.36 -28.23
N ALA A 458 -16.04 28.68 -26.99
CA ALA A 458 -15.74 30.07 -26.59
C ALA A 458 -14.30 30.33 -26.11
N ARG A 459 -13.44 29.31 -25.93
CA ARG A 459 -12.15 29.47 -25.22
C ARG A 459 -10.91 29.62 -26.11
N ALA A 460 -10.98 29.41 -27.42
CA ALA A 460 -9.79 29.38 -28.28
C ALA A 460 -9.20 30.75 -28.71
N GLY A 461 -9.80 31.90 -28.32
CA GLY A 461 -9.45 33.20 -28.92
C GLY A 461 -8.97 34.34 -28.01
N ARG A 462 -8.98 34.21 -26.68
CA ARG A 462 -8.81 35.39 -25.78
C ARG A 462 -7.82 35.20 -24.64
N ALA A 463 -6.72 34.49 -24.90
CA ALA A 463 -5.63 34.30 -23.95
C ALA A 463 -4.85 35.56 -23.54
N ARG A 464 -5.24 36.79 -23.94
CA ARG A 464 -4.40 37.97 -23.68
C ARG A 464 -5.09 39.30 -23.35
N GLY A 465 -6.43 39.42 -23.43
CA GLY A 465 -7.10 40.73 -23.34
C GLY A 465 -8.23 40.88 -22.31
N ALA A 466 -8.85 39.80 -21.84
CA ALA A 466 -10.12 39.87 -21.09
C ALA A 466 -9.98 39.70 -19.57
N ARG A 467 -8.79 39.98 -19.01
CA ARG A 467 -8.47 39.72 -17.59
C ARG A 467 -8.88 40.84 -16.62
N ALA A 468 -9.43 41.95 -17.11
CA ALA A 468 -9.71 43.12 -16.26
C ALA A 468 -11.19 43.57 -16.22
N ALA A 469 -12.04 43.17 -17.17
CA ALA A 469 -13.38 43.76 -17.33
C ALA A 469 -14.56 42.87 -16.89
N ALA A 470 -14.36 41.56 -16.71
CA ALA A 470 -15.44 40.62 -16.39
C ALA A 470 -15.58 40.33 -14.87
N VAL A 471 -14.87 41.07 -14.03
CA VAL A 471 -14.99 41.02 -12.56
C VAL A 471 -16.34 41.60 -12.08
N ALA A 472 -16.99 42.44 -12.90
CA ALA A 472 -18.13 43.23 -12.45
C ALA A 472 -19.53 42.66 -12.71
N SER A 473 -19.72 41.62 -13.55
CA SER A 473 -21.07 41.28 -14.08
C SER A 473 -21.61 39.87 -13.79
N ARG A 474 -21.02 39.12 -12.85
CA ARG A 474 -21.51 37.77 -12.49
C ARG A 474 -21.94 37.62 -11.02
N LEU A 475 -22.31 38.72 -10.40
CA LEU A 475 -22.89 38.78 -9.05
C LEU A 475 -24.37 38.32 -8.96
N ASP A 476 -24.95 37.70 -10.01
CA ASP A 476 -26.43 37.62 -10.14
C ASP A 476 -27.03 36.23 -10.49
N ALA A 477 -26.34 35.10 -10.31
CA ALA A 477 -26.93 33.77 -10.57
C ALA A 477 -26.98 32.87 -9.32
N PRO A 478 -28.15 32.29 -8.98
CA PRO A 478 -28.32 31.57 -7.72
C PRO A 478 -27.78 30.13 -7.81
N PRO A 479 -27.36 29.53 -6.69
CA PRO A 479 -26.66 28.25 -6.68
C PRO A 479 -27.54 27.07 -6.23
N SER A 480 -27.15 25.86 -6.64
CA SER A 480 -27.75 24.57 -6.23
C SER A 480 -26.79 23.79 -5.32
N PRO A 481 -27.29 22.97 -4.37
CA PRO A 481 -26.50 22.48 -3.24
C PRO A 481 -25.86 21.11 -3.50
N GLY A 482 -24.57 20.96 -3.18
CA GLY A 482 -23.95 19.66 -3.01
C GLY A 482 -22.42 19.64 -3.14
N GLY A 483 -21.72 19.67 -2.00
CA GLY A 483 -20.29 19.35 -1.93
C GLY A 483 -19.55 19.84 -0.67
N ASP A 484 -20.10 19.68 0.54
CA ASP A 484 -19.47 20.19 1.79
C ASP A 484 -18.28 19.33 2.30
N ASP A 485 -17.48 18.73 1.40
CA ASP A 485 -16.37 17.86 1.79
C ASP A 485 -15.07 18.67 2.05
N PRO A 486 -14.49 18.60 3.26
CA PRO A 486 -13.33 19.41 3.64
C PRO A 486 -12.04 18.98 2.94
N MET A 487 -11.17 19.95 2.62
CA MET A 487 -9.80 19.65 2.18
C MET A 487 -8.95 19.09 3.33
N LEU A 488 -8.55 17.83 3.23
CA LEU A 488 -7.76 17.17 4.26
C LEU A 488 -6.28 17.59 4.22
N ALA A 489 -5.76 17.99 5.37
CA ALA A 489 -4.33 18.23 5.53
C ALA A 489 -3.54 16.91 5.40
N THR A 490 -2.39 16.97 4.71
CA THR A 490 -1.43 15.86 4.62
C THR A 490 -0.28 16.13 5.57
N LEU A 491 0.16 15.12 6.33
CA LEU A 491 1.32 15.25 7.22
C LEU A 491 2.58 15.56 6.39
N ALA A 492 3.22 16.70 6.67
CA ALA A 492 4.45 17.11 6.01
C ALA A 492 5.65 17.05 6.97
N THR A 493 6.78 16.52 6.50
CA THR A 493 8.06 16.63 7.23
C THR A 493 8.56 18.07 7.21
N PRO A 494 9.45 18.50 8.14
CA PRO A 494 9.99 19.86 8.14
C PRO A 494 10.63 20.28 6.81
N ASP A 495 11.25 19.33 6.09
CA ASP A 495 11.89 19.60 4.80
C ASP A 495 10.89 19.61 3.63
N LEU A 496 9.85 18.78 3.67
CA LEU A 496 8.72 18.88 2.74
C LEU A 496 7.98 20.21 2.95
N ALA A 497 7.71 20.59 4.20
CA ALA A 497 7.10 21.88 4.53
C ALA A 497 7.98 23.06 4.05
N ARG A 498 9.30 23.00 4.27
CA ARG A 498 10.24 24.04 3.80
C ARG A 498 10.38 24.12 2.29
N SER A 499 10.39 22.98 1.59
CA SER A 499 10.50 22.94 0.12
C SER A 499 9.19 23.36 -0.55
N THR A 500 8.04 22.92 -0.02
CA THR A 500 6.70 23.36 -0.43
C THR A 500 6.51 24.85 -0.19
N ALA A 501 6.93 25.36 0.97
CA ALA A 501 6.89 26.80 1.27
C ALA A 501 7.77 27.61 0.29
N ARG A 502 8.97 27.14 -0.07
CA ARG A 502 9.84 27.79 -1.08
C ARG A 502 9.25 27.73 -2.50
N ARG A 503 8.55 26.64 -2.84
CA ARG A 503 7.88 26.45 -4.12
C ARG A 503 6.67 27.38 -4.26
N TRP A 504 5.91 27.57 -3.18
CA TRP A 504 4.73 28.43 -3.14
C TRP A 504 5.08 29.91 -3.02
N SER A 505 6.19 30.26 -2.37
CA SER A 505 6.66 31.65 -2.24
C SER A 505 7.26 32.26 -3.52
N ALA A 506 7.47 31.46 -4.57
CA ALA A 506 7.87 31.96 -5.89
C ALA A 506 6.72 32.64 -6.66
N GLY A 507 5.48 32.63 -6.14
CA GLY A 507 4.31 33.23 -6.79
C GLY A 507 3.27 33.88 -5.86
N GLY A 508 3.55 34.06 -4.57
CA GLY A 508 2.66 34.68 -3.57
C GLY A 508 3.00 34.30 -2.12
N ASP A 509 2.20 34.72 -1.13
CA ASP A 509 2.41 34.33 0.29
C ASP A 509 2.08 32.85 0.51
N ALA A 510 3.01 32.09 1.09
CA ALA A 510 2.81 30.69 1.44
C ALA A 510 1.95 30.57 2.71
N TRP A 511 0.91 29.73 2.68
CA TRP A 511 0.06 29.45 3.83
C TRP A 511 0.30 28.03 4.36
N ALA A 512 0.13 27.86 5.68
CA ALA A 512 0.10 26.57 6.34
C ALA A 512 -1.01 26.54 7.41
N GLU A 513 -1.71 25.41 7.52
CA GLU A 513 -2.65 25.13 8.61
C GLU A 513 -1.87 24.75 9.88
N PHE A 514 -2.12 25.45 10.98
CA PHE A 514 -1.60 25.03 12.28
C PHE A 514 -2.45 23.88 12.81
N LYS A 515 -1.82 22.85 13.37
CA LYS A 515 -2.55 21.73 13.99
C LYS A 515 -3.06 22.17 15.37
N TRP A 516 -4.36 22.41 15.51
CA TRP A 516 -4.93 22.95 16.74
C TRP A 516 -5.33 21.88 17.78
N ASP A 517 -5.10 20.59 17.51
CA ASP A 517 -5.42 19.48 18.43
C ASP A 517 -6.86 19.58 19.00
N GLY A 518 -7.84 19.76 18.11
CA GLY A 518 -9.26 19.92 18.43
C GLY A 518 -10.14 18.89 17.71
N VAL A 519 -11.40 19.26 17.43
CA VAL A 519 -12.37 18.42 16.72
C VAL A 519 -12.80 19.12 15.44
N ARG A 520 -12.45 18.56 14.29
CA ARG A 520 -12.85 19.09 12.97
C ARG A 520 -14.37 19.03 12.79
N ALA A 521 -14.95 20.14 12.37
CA ALA A 521 -16.37 20.30 12.14
C ALA A 521 -16.61 21.10 10.86
N ILE A 522 -17.75 20.86 10.23
CA ILE A 522 -18.28 21.71 9.17
C ILE A 522 -19.38 22.57 9.78
N GLY A 523 -19.26 23.87 9.63
CA GLY A 523 -20.22 24.87 10.05
C GLY A 523 -21.06 25.32 8.86
N GLN A 524 -22.37 25.15 8.96
CA GLN A 524 -23.35 25.69 8.01
C GLN A 524 -24.00 26.90 8.67
N TRP A 525 -23.68 28.09 8.19
CA TRP A 525 -24.28 29.35 8.61
C TRP A 525 -25.46 29.68 7.71
N ASP A 526 -26.63 29.93 8.30
CA ASP A 526 -27.85 30.26 7.55
C ASP A 526 -28.17 31.76 7.46
N GLY A 527 -27.27 32.62 7.94
CA GLY A 527 -27.47 34.07 8.09
C GLY A 527 -27.88 34.50 9.51
N HIS A 528 -28.26 33.55 10.37
CA HIS A 528 -28.70 33.82 11.74
C HIS A 528 -28.11 32.87 12.77
N ARG A 529 -27.87 31.61 12.39
CA ARG A 529 -27.43 30.55 13.27
C ARG A 529 -26.39 29.66 12.60
N LEU A 530 -25.39 29.27 13.39
CA LEU A 530 -24.40 28.29 12.97
C LEU A 530 -24.86 26.87 13.34
N HIS A 531 -24.95 26.00 12.34
CA HIS A 531 -25.18 24.57 12.51
C HIS A 531 -23.88 23.81 12.34
N LEU A 532 -23.53 22.93 13.29
CA LEU A 532 -22.27 22.21 13.29
C LEU A 532 -22.46 20.73 13.02
N ARG A 533 -21.68 20.18 12.08
CA ARG A 533 -21.61 18.75 11.78
C ARG A 533 -20.19 18.23 12.00
N ALA A 534 -20.06 17.10 12.68
CA ALA A 534 -18.80 16.37 12.77
C ALA A 534 -18.41 15.76 11.41
N ARG A 535 -17.14 15.38 11.26
CA ARG A 535 -16.57 14.75 10.05
C ARG A 535 -17.36 13.60 9.41
N ARG A 536 -18.17 12.85 10.19
CA ARG A 536 -19.02 11.75 9.68
C ARG A 536 -20.46 12.18 9.38
N GLY A 537 -20.72 13.48 9.29
CA GLY A 537 -22.04 14.07 9.05
C GLY A 537 -22.95 14.14 10.29
N THR A 538 -22.48 13.71 11.47
CA THR A 538 -23.28 13.75 12.70
C THR A 538 -23.49 15.20 13.16
N ASP A 539 -24.74 15.60 13.39
CA ASP A 539 -25.06 16.90 13.97
C ASP A 539 -24.53 17.00 15.42
N ILE A 540 -23.75 18.05 15.68
CA ILE A 540 -23.17 18.37 16.98
C ILE A 540 -23.54 19.78 17.45
N THR A 541 -24.50 20.44 16.79
CA THR A 541 -24.91 21.83 17.03
C THR A 541 -25.27 22.10 18.49
N SER A 542 -26.11 21.24 19.06
CA SER A 542 -26.59 21.36 20.45
C SER A 542 -25.51 21.15 21.50
N ARG A 543 -24.36 20.57 21.13
CA ARG A 543 -23.24 20.30 22.03
C ARG A 543 -22.39 21.54 22.29
N TYR A 544 -22.48 22.57 21.45
CA TYR A 544 -21.67 23.79 21.53
C TYR A 544 -22.54 25.06 21.40
N PRO A 545 -23.52 25.27 22.30
CA PRO A 545 -24.43 26.42 22.22
C PRO A 545 -23.69 27.77 22.24
N GLU A 546 -22.52 27.85 22.88
CA GLU A 546 -21.68 29.06 22.87
C GLU A 546 -21.14 29.44 21.49
N LEU A 547 -21.12 28.52 20.53
CA LEU A 547 -20.73 28.78 19.13
C LEU A 547 -21.95 28.94 18.21
N THR A 548 -23.11 28.41 18.61
CA THR A 548 -24.26 28.23 17.72
C THR A 548 -25.50 29.04 18.12
N ASP A 549 -25.53 29.62 19.32
CA ASP A 549 -26.61 30.50 19.80
C ASP A 549 -26.22 31.99 19.78
N LEU A 550 -25.05 32.31 19.21
CA LEU A 550 -24.53 33.66 19.04
C LEU A 550 -24.36 33.97 17.56
N ASP A 551 -24.32 35.26 17.24
CA ASP A 551 -23.88 35.71 15.92
C ASP A 551 -22.41 35.32 15.73
N ALA A 552 -22.13 34.54 14.69
CA ALA A 552 -20.81 33.99 14.41
C ALA A 552 -19.88 35.00 13.73
N GLY A 553 -20.36 36.20 13.35
CA GLY A 553 -19.56 37.18 12.61
C GLY A 553 -19.20 36.68 11.21
N LEU A 554 -20.16 36.04 10.53
CA LEU A 554 -20.00 35.50 9.17
C LEU A 554 -20.85 36.27 8.15
N GLY A 555 -21.25 37.49 8.51
CA GLY A 555 -22.17 38.31 7.73
C GLY A 555 -23.61 37.76 7.68
N SER A 556 -24.46 38.41 6.88
CA SER A 556 -25.88 38.07 6.75
C SER A 556 -26.18 36.97 5.73
N GLU A 557 -25.21 36.61 4.89
CA GLU A 557 -25.37 35.67 3.78
C GLU A 557 -25.05 34.22 4.21
N PRO A 558 -25.82 33.21 3.76
CA PRO A 558 -25.55 31.82 4.09
C PRO A 558 -24.17 31.36 3.60
N CYS A 559 -23.45 30.60 4.42
CA CYS A 559 -22.13 30.08 4.06
C CYS A 559 -21.82 28.72 4.70
N VAL A 560 -20.89 27.99 4.11
CA VAL A 560 -20.37 26.74 4.67
C VAL A 560 -18.88 26.91 4.92
N VAL A 561 -18.47 26.72 6.18
CA VAL A 561 -17.11 26.91 6.64
C VAL A 561 -16.56 25.62 7.25
N ASP A 562 -15.31 25.31 6.95
CA ASP A 562 -14.58 24.18 7.53
C ASP A 562 -13.59 24.70 8.57
N GLY A 563 -13.56 24.05 9.73
CA GLY A 563 -12.74 24.48 10.84
C GLY A 563 -12.62 23.44 11.94
N GLU A 564 -12.02 23.86 13.05
CA GLU A 564 -11.77 23.01 14.20
C GLU A 564 -12.26 23.65 15.49
N ILE A 565 -13.02 22.89 16.27
CA ILE A 565 -13.48 23.30 17.61
C ILE A 565 -12.35 22.99 18.59
N VAL A 566 -11.89 24.02 19.31
CA VAL A 566 -10.69 23.97 20.13
C VAL A 566 -10.98 24.53 21.52
N ALA A 567 -10.49 23.84 22.56
CA ALA A 567 -10.45 24.38 23.91
C ALA A 567 -9.06 24.96 24.18
N LEU A 568 -8.99 26.22 24.60
CA LEU A 568 -7.72 26.88 24.94
C LEU A 568 -7.46 26.82 26.46
N ASP A 569 -6.20 26.74 26.84
CA ASP A 569 -5.77 26.92 28.22
C ASP A 569 -5.65 28.40 28.61
N LYS A 570 -5.24 28.66 29.85
CA LYS A 570 -5.10 30.03 30.38
C LYS A 570 -4.01 30.85 29.66
N ASP A 571 -3.09 30.20 28.97
CA ASP A 571 -1.98 30.80 28.24
C ASP A 571 -2.30 30.89 26.73
N GLY A 572 -3.56 30.61 26.34
CA GLY A 572 -4.05 30.66 24.96
C GLY A 572 -3.61 29.48 24.10
N ARG A 573 -3.12 28.38 24.71
CA ARG A 573 -2.65 27.20 23.96
C ARG A 573 -3.75 26.14 23.81
N PRO A 574 -3.81 25.42 22.68
CA PRO A 574 -4.79 24.35 22.52
C PRO A 574 -4.61 23.21 23.51
N SER A 575 -5.72 22.69 24.02
CA SER A 575 -5.74 21.64 25.04
C SER A 575 -6.82 20.61 24.74
N PHE A 576 -6.45 19.56 24.01
CA PHE A 576 -7.36 18.47 23.68
C PHE A 576 -7.94 17.78 24.93
N SER A 577 -7.14 17.64 26.00
CA SER A 577 -7.59 17.04 27.26
C SER A 577 -8.74 17.81 27.91
N ARG A 578 -8.79 19.13 27.76
CA ARG A 578 -9.93 19.94 28.22
C ARG A 578 -11.14 19.73 27.33
N LEU A 579 -10.94 19.65 26.00
CA LEU A 579 -12.00 19.44 25.03
C LEU A 579 -12.68 18.07 25.15
N GLN A 580 -11.97 17.02 25.59
CA GLN A 580 -12.52 15.66 25.77
C GLN A 580 -13.80 15.62 26.61
N ASN A 581 -13.89 16.44 27.66
CA ASN A 581 -15.06 16.50 28.54
C ASN A 581 -16.34 17.00 27.82
N ARG A 582 -16.19 17.58 26.63
CA ARG A 582 -17.29 18.08 25.82
C ARG A 582 -17.78 17.11 24.75
N MET A 583 -16.90 16.25 24.24
CA MET A 583 -17.07 15.54 22.96
C MET A 583 -18.26 14.59 22.90
N HIS A 584 -18.79 14.13 24.04
CA HIS A 584 -19.87 13.13 24.09
C HIS A 584 -21.10 13.58 24.87
N LEU A 585 -21.15 14.85 25.29
CA LEU A 585 -22.29 15.35 26.04
C LEU A 585 -23.54 15.44 25.15
N THR A 586 -24.66 15.00 25.72
CA THR A 586 -26.00 15.01 25.11
C THR A 586 -27.06 15.61 26.03
N ASN A 587 -26.80 15.71 27.34
CA ASN A 587 -27.71 16.30 28.31
C ASN A 587 -27.55 17.84 28.36
N ALA A 588 -28.65 18.58 28.15
CA ALA A 588 -28.64 20.04 28.10
C ALA A 588 -28.13 20.72 29.38
N GLY A 589 -28.41 20.16 30.56
CA GLY A 589 -27.94 20.70 31.84
C GLY A 589 -26.42 20.52 32.03
N GLU A 590 -25.88 19.39 31.56
CA GLU A 590 -24.43 19.13 31.60
C GLU A 590 -23.68 19.97 30.56
N ILE A 591 -24.25 20.12 29.35
CA ILE A 591 -23.73 21.00 28.31
C ILE A 591 -23.63 22.44 28.82
N ALA A 592 -24.70 22.98 29.41
CA ALA A 592 -24.71 24.34 29.96
C ALA A 592 -23.70 24.54 31.11
N ARG A 593 -23.44 23.49 31.90
CA ARG A 593 -22.42 23.52 32.95
C ARG A 593 -21.01 23.52 32.37
N GLU A 594 -20.73 22.64 31.41
CA GLU A 594 -19.40 22.52 30.81
C GLU A 594 -19.06 23.70 29.89
N THR A 595 -20.05 24.40 29.30
CA THR A 595 -19.85 25.67 28.56
C THR A 595 -19.21 26.76 29.41
N ARG A 596 -19.55 26.83 30.70
CA ARG A 596 -18.92 27.79 31.62
C ARG A 596 -17.53 27.36 32.09
N ARG A 597 -17.25 26.05 32.14
CA ARG A 597 -15.99 25.50 32.66
C ARG A 597 -14.90 25.37 31.60
N THR A 598 -15.33 24.99 30.41
CA THR A 598 -14.48 24.72 29.25
C THR A 598 -15.06 25.45 28.04
N PRO A 599 -14.83 26.78 27.95
CA PRO A 599 -15.17 27.51 26.75
C PRO A 599 -14.35 26.98 25.57
N VAL A 600 -14.96 26.99 24.40
CA VAL A 600 -14.33 26.57 23.14
C VAL A 600 -14.41 27.70 22.12
N ALA A 601 -13.49 27.66 21.16
CA ALA A 601 -13.50 28.52 19.98
C ALA A 601 -13.58 27.65 18.72
N TYR A 602 -14.12 28.20 17.64
CA TYR A 602 -14.16 27.55 16.34
C TYR A 602 -13.17 28.25 15.40
N PHE A 603 -12.06 27.60 15.09
CA PHE A 603 -11.03 28.13 14.21
C PHE A 603 -11.34 27.74 12.78
N LEU A 604 -11.59 28.72 11.92
CA LEU A 604 -11.95 28.50 10.52
C LEU A 604 -10.69 28.37 9.65
N PHE A 605 -10.69 27.41 8.75
CA PHE A 605 -9.58 27.12 7.83
C PHE A 605 -9.94 27.39 6.38
N ASP A 606 -11.18 27.09 6.00
CA ASP A 606 -11.64 27.16 4.62
C ASP A 606 -13.11 27.59 4.52
N LEU A 607 -13.46 28.14 3.36
CA LEU A 607 -14.82 28.53 3.00
C LEU A 607 -15.24 27.68 1.81
N LEU A 608 -16.21 26.81 2.02
CA LEU A 608 -16.71 25.85 1.03
C LEU A 608 -17.84 26.44 0.19
N SER A 609 -18.64 27.35 0.76
CA SER A 609 -19.61 28.15 -0.01
C SER A 609 -19.96 29.46 0.70
N HIS A 610 -20.40 30.48 -0.04
CA HIS A 610 -20.88 31.76 0.50
C HIS A 610 -21.90 32.43 -0.42
N GLY A 611 -22.98 33.00 0.14
CA GLY A 611 -24.12 33.49 -0.64
C GLY A 611 -24.73 32.36 -1.50
N GLY A 612 -24.61 31.13 -0.98
CA GLY A 612 -24.87 29.88 -1.68
C GLY A 612 -23.87 29.50 -2.78
N THR A 613 -22.98 30.38 -3.21
CA THR A 613 -22.03 30.09 -4.30
C THR A 613 -20.99 29.09 -3.81
N ASP A 614 -20.83 27.98 -4.53
CA ASP A 614 -19.81 26.98 -4.24
C ASP A 614 -18.42 27.57 -4.48
N ALA A 615 -17.60 27.52 -3.43
CA ALA A 615 -16.24 28.00 -3.45
C ALA A 615 -15.23 26.85 -3.61
N ALA A 616 -15.62 25.58 -3.49
CA ALA A 616 -14.73 24.41 -3.42
C ALA A 616 -13.77 24.29 -4.61
N ASP A 617 -14.21 24.70 -5.80
CA ASP A 617 -13.42 24.68 -7.04
C ASP A 617 -12.41 25.84 -7.16
N LEU A 618 -12.49 26.85 -6.29
CA LEU A 618 -11.51 27.93 -6.24
C LEU A 618 -10.20 27.42 -5.62
N PRO A 619 -9.03 27.90 -6.08
CA PRO A 619 -7.77 27.66 -5.38
C PRO A 619 -7.88 28.05 -3.90
N LEU A 620 -7.29 27.25 -2.99
CA LEU A 620 -7.35 27.47 -1.54
C LEU A 620 -6.98 28.91 -1.12
N ARG A 621 -6.02 29.53 -1.80
CA ARG A 621 -5.64 30.95 -1.54
C ARG A 621 -6.82 31.92 -1.74
N ASP A 622 -7.67 31.66 -2.74
CA ASP A 622 -8.78 32.53 -3.12
C ASP A 622 -9.96 32.27 -2.17
N ARG A 623 -10.18 31.01 -1.76
CA ARG A 623 -11.15 30.67 -0.70
C ARG A 623 -10.79 31.25 0.66
N ARG A 624 -9.49 31.27 1.01
CA ARG A 624 -9.02 31.91 2.25
C ARG A 624 -9.16 33.42 2.21
N ALA A 625 -8.89 34.07 1.07
CA ALA A 625 -9.14 35.49 0.91
C ALA A 625 -10.63 35.84 1.12
N LEU A 626 -11.54 35.03 0.55
CA LEU A 626 -12.98 35.14 0.78
C LEU A 626 -13.36 34.87 2.23
N LEU A 627 -12.80 33.83 2.87
CA LEU A 627 -13.03 33.56 4.30
C LEU A 627 -12.63 34.74 5.18
N GLU A 628 -11.50 35.38 4.89
CA GLU A 628 -11.03 36.56 5.61
C GLU A 628 -11.87 37.81 5.38
N GLU A 629 -12.62 37.89 4.26
CA GLU A 629 -13.61 38.94 4.01
C GLU A 629 -14.92 38.64 4.74
N VAL A 630 -15.40 37.40 4.68
CA VAL A 630 -16.64 36.94 5.34
C VAL A 630 -16.54 37.00 6.87
N ALA A 631 -15.36 36.69 7.43
CA ALA A 631 -15.11 36.71 8.87
C ALA A 631 -14.57 38.06 9.40
N ARG A 632 -14.55 39.11 8.56
CA ARG A 632 -14.05 40.46 8.91
C ARG A 632 -15.13 41.40 9.45
N ASP A 633 -16.39 41.12 9.13
CA ASP A 633 -17.60 41.82 9.62
C ASP A 633 -18.16 41.12 10.86
#